data_AF-A0A7C2GY02-F1
#
_entry.id   AF-A0A7C2GY02-F1
#
_cell.length_a   1.000
_cell.length_b   1.000
_cell.length_c   1.000
_cell.angle_alpha   90.00
_cell.angle_beta   90.00
_cell.angle_gamma   90.00
#
_symmetry.space_group_name_H-M   'P 1'
#
loop_
_entity.id
_entity.type
_entity.pdbx_description
1 polymer ?
#
loop_
_entity_poly.entity_id
_entity_poly.type
_entity_poly.pdbx_seq_one_letter_code
_entity_poly.pdbx_strand_id
1 'polypeptide(L)'
;MLSGHEGQKENPPGEKGSEKNERKLPSYWRTIIFIAEIVFIISLFIWWFSNPSAQLSRSLLVLFLCCFPAEFIIAAIPHEPILLYFAKFYSPLIIALVSVAGTLLAEATNYTSFNYVADLKSFKKIREGKAVQKTVALFYRAPFVALLVAGFTPLPFYPFRFLVVLGRYPLPKYLLAVFLSRTPRFFLIALFGKIIKIPDSLLALLFLFLILVGVFPPLWSRLRKKFKRNN
;
A
#
# COMPACT_ATOMS: atom_id res chain seq x y z
N MET A 1 9.80 -53.94 59.51
CA MET A 1 9.22 -52.74 60.17
C MET A 1 10.20 -51.59 59.99
N LEU A 2 9.66 -50.38 59.73
CA LEU A 2 10.31 -49.07 59.56
C LEU A 2 11.01 -48.90 58.19
N SER A 3 10.33 -48.48 57.13
CA SER A 3 9.70 -47.16 56.86
C SER A 3 10.72 -46.01 56.87
N GLY A 4 11.29 -45.72 55.70
CA GLY A 4 12.05 -44.52 55.39
C GLY A 4 11.33 -43.75 54.29
N HIS A 5 10.55 -42.76 54.70
CA HIS A 5 10.11 -41.63 53.87
C HIS A 5 11.34 -40.84 53.44
N GLU A 6 11.46 -40.49 52.15
CA GLU A 6 12.04 -39.21 51.72
C GLU A 6 11.86 -38.95 50.21
N GLY A 7 11.21 -37.84 49.86
CA GLY A 7 11.61 -37.06 48.68
C GLY A 7 10.75 -37.12 47.41
N GLN A 8 9.42 -37.08 47.52
CA GLN A 8 8.57 -36.68 46.41
C GLN A 8 8.82 -35.19 46.10
N LYS A 9 9.65 -34.89 45.09
CA LYS A 9 9.81 -33.52 44.57
C LYS A 9 8.47 -33.04 44.01
N GLU A 10 7.83 -32.15 44.75
CA GLU A 10 6.74 -31.32 44.26
C GLU A 10 7.23 -30.51 43.06
N ASN A 11 6.64 -30.75 41.89
CA ASN A 11 6.78 -29.84 40.76
C ASN A 11 5.92 -28.60 41.03
N PRO A 12 6.45 -27.38 40.91
CA PRO A 12 5.65 -26.17 41.13
C PRO A 12 4.56 -26.04 40.05
N PRO A 13 3.32 -25.68 40.44
CA PRO A 13 2.24 -25.44 39.50
C PRO A 13 2.29 -23.99 39.03
N GLY A 14 2.80 -23.72 37.84
CA GLY A 14 2.72 -22.37 37.31
C GLY A 14 3.72 -22.07 36.20
N GLU A 15 3.32 -22.34 34.96
CA GLU A 15 3.28 -21.32 33.92
C GLU A 15 2.58 -21.95 32.70
N LYS A 16 1.27 -21.73 32.62
CA LYS A 16 0.55 -21.81 31.35
C LYS A 16 1.13 -20.71 30.47
N GLY A 17 2.20 -21.03 29.75
CA GLY A 17 2.65 -20.25 28.60
C GLY A 17 1.46 -20.10 27.68
N SER A 18 0.90 -18.89 27.65
CA SER A 18 -0.10 -18.48 26.68
C SER A 18 0.56 -18.52 25.30
N GLU A 19 0.57 -19.71 24.68
CA GLU A 19 0.61 -19.81 23.24
C GLU A 19 -0.61 -19.04 22.75
N LYS A 20 -0.37 -17.77 22.43
CA LYS A 20 -1.32 -16.89 21.77
C LYS A 20 -1.59 -17.56 20.42
N ASN A 21 -2.61 -18.41 20.41
CA ASN A 21 -3.15 -19.10 19.27
C ASN A 21 -3.65 -18.02 18.32
N GLU A 22 -2.75 -17.45 17.52
CA GLU A 22 -3.09 -16.62 16.38
C GLU A 22 -3.91 -17.53 15.47
N ARG A 23 -5.24 -17.47 15.64
CA ARG A 23 -6.21 -18.19 14.81
C ARG A 23 -5.95 -17.78 13.36
N LYS A 24 -5.11 -18.54 12.67
CA LYS A 24 -4.88 -18.39 11.23
C LYS A 24 -6.24 -18.62 10.59
N LEU A 25 -6.79 -17.57 10.00
CA LEU A 25 -8.05 -17.64 9.28
C LEU A 25 -8.02 -18.84 8.32
N PRO A 26 -9.09 -19.66 8.27
CA PRO A 26 -9.13 -20.82 7.38
C PRO A 26 -8.86 -20.39 5.95
N SER A 27 -8.14 -21.21 5.17
CA SER A 27 -7.68 -20.85 3.81
C SER A 27 -8.81 -20.38 2.87
N TYR A 28 -10.04 -20.86 3.10
CA TYR A 28 -11.24 -20.46 2.36
C TYR A 28 -11.67 -19.00 2.64
N TRP A 29 -11.60 -18.55 3.91
CA TRP A 29 -11.93 -17.17 4.28
C TRP A 29 -10.96 -16.15 3.68
N ARG A 30 -9.68 -16.52 3.55
CA ARG A 30 -8.70 -15.67 2.86
C ARG A 30 -9.05 -15.49 1.39
N THR A 31 -9.50 -16.55 0.73
CA THR A 31 -9.96 -16.49 -0.67
C THR A 31 -11.25 -15.68 -0.80
N ILE A 32 -12.20 -15.83 0.12
CA ILE A 32 -13.42 -14.99 0.13
C ILE A 32 -13.07 -13.52 0.29
N ILE A 33 -12.20 -13.17 1.24
CA ILE A 33 -11.77 -11.78 1.47
C ILE A 33 -11.11 -11.23 0.20
N PHE A 34 -10.22 -12.01 -0.42
CA PHE A 34 -9.55 -11.60 -1.66
C PHE A 34 -10.55 -11.40 -2.83
N ILE A 35 -11.51 -12.31 -3.00
CA ILE A 35 -12.58 -12.16 -4.02
C ILE A 35 -13.45 -10.95 -3.71
N ALA A 36 -13.83 -10.74 -2.45
CA ALA A 36 -14.62 -9.61 -2.02
C ALA A 36 -13.88 -8.28 -2.23
N GLU A 37 -12.58 -8.22 -1.96
CA GLU A 37 -11.72 -7.07 -2.25
C GLU A 37 -11.71 -6.77 -3.76
N ILE A 38 -11.52 -7.79 -4.61
CA ILE A 38 -11.55 -7.65 -6.07
C ILE A 38 -12.93 -7.14 -6.53
N VAL A 39 -14.02 -7.74 -6.05
CA VAL A 39 -15.39 -7.34 -6.41
C VAL A 39 -15.67 -5.91 -5.94
N PHE A 40 -15.22 -5.54 -4.74
CA PHE A 40 -15.37 -4.18 -4.20
C PHE A 40 -14.64 -3.15 -5.06
N ILE A 41 -13.39 -3.44 -5.46
CA ILE A 41 -12.60 -2.57 -6.34
C ILE A 41 -13.26 -2.46 -7.70
N ILE A 42 -13.66 -3.58 -8.31
CA ILE A 42 -14.34 -3.59 -9.62
C ILE A 42 -15.63 -2.77 -9.55
N SER A 43 -16.44 -2.96 -8.49
CA SER A 43 -17.69 -2.22 -8.29
C SER A 43 -17.44 -0.72 -8.14
N LEU A 44 -16.40 -0.32 -7.39
CA LEU A 44 -15.98 1.08 -7.28
C LEU A 44 -15.56 1.67 -8.62
N PHE A 45 -14.81 0.91 -9.42
CA PHE A 45 -14.39 1.33 -10.77
C PHE A 45 -15.57 1.46 -11.72
N ILE A 46 -16.49 0.50 -11.73
CA ILE A 46 -17.71 0.55 -12.56
C ILE A 46 -18.53 1.77 -12.18
N TRP A 47 -18.76 1.98 -10.88
CA TRP A 47 -19.52 3.13 -10.38
C TRP A 47 -18.86 4.45 -10.74
N TRP A 48 -17.53 4.54 -10.63
CA TRP A 48 -16.75 5.71 -11.01
C TRP A 48 -16.87 6.03 -12.51
N PHE A 49 -16.66 5.04 -13.38
CA PHE A 49 -16.75 5.22 -14.84
C PHE A 49 -18.18 5.51 -15.31
N SER A 50 -19.18 4.97 -14.62
CA SER A 50 -20.60 5.16 -14.96
C SER A 50 -21.14 6.53 -14.56
N ASN A 51 -20.44 7.29 -13.72
CA ASN A 51 -20.89 8.60 -13.23
C ASN A 51 -19.94 9.75 -13.64
N PRO A 52 -20.03 10.26 -14.88
CA PRO A 52 -19.27 11.44 -15.32
C PRO A 52 -19.49 12.66 -14.43
N SER A 53 -20.71 12.83 -13.90
CA SER A 53 -21.07 13.90 -12.97
C SER A 53 -20.33 13.79 -11.63
N ALA A 54 -20.02 12.57 -11.17
CA ALA A 54 -19.22 12.35 -9.98
C ALA A 54 -17.75 12.68 -10.25
N GLN A 55 -17.22 12.38 -11.44
CA GLN A 55 -15.83 12.68 -11.84
C GLN A 55 -15.53 14.18 -11.88
N LEU A 56 -16.53 15.01 -12.24
CA LEU A 56 -16.43 16.48 -12.17
C LEU A 56 -16.77 17.06 -10.79
N SER A 57 -17.33 16.26 -9.87
CA SER A 57 -17.76 16.77 -8.58
C SER A 57 -16.55 17.11 -7.70
N ARG A 58 -16.60 18.28 -7.07
CA ARG A 58 -15.55 18.75 -6.15
C ARG A 58 -15.68 18.12 -4.77
N SER A 59 -16.35 16.98 -4.63
CA SER A 59 -16.63 16.39 -3.32
C SER A 59 -15.38 15.74 -2.72
N LEU A 60 -15.26 15.73 -1.39
CA LEU A 60 -14.18 15.02 -0.69
C LEU A 60 -14.24 13.50 -0.92
N LEU A 61 -15.42 12.96 -1.22
CA LEU A 61 -15.58 11.56 -1.62
C LEU A 61 -14.86 11.26 -2.93
N VAL A 62 -14.89 12.17 -3.89
CA VAL A 62 -14.09 12.03 -5.12
C VAL A 62 -12.61 12.01 -4.79
N LEU A 63 -12.13 12.93 -3.94
CA LEU A 63 -10.73 12.95 -3.54
C LEU A 63 -10.30 11.61 -2.90
N PHE A 64 -11.12 11.08 -1.99
CA PHE A 64 -10.90 9.78 -1.35
C PHE A 64 -10.87 8.64 -2.39
N LEU A 65 -11.87 8.59 -3.27
CA LEU A 65 -12.02 7.56 -4.29
C LEU A 65 -11.01 7.67 -5.44
N CYS A 66 -10.38 8.82 -5.65
CA CYS A 66 -9.24 8.97 -6.57
C CYS A 66 -7.94 8.48 -5.94
N CYS A 67 -7.73 8.73 -4.64
CA CYS A 67 -6.51 8.32 -3.95
C CYS A 67 -6.42 6.80 -3.75
N PHE A 68 -7.56 6.12 -3.58
CA PHE A 68 -7.63 4.68 -3.42
C PHE A 68 -7.10 3.87 -4.63
N PRO A 69 -7.62 4.02 -5.87
CA PRO A 69 -7.16 3.28 -7.04
C PRO A 69 -5.79 3.75 -7.54
N ALA A 70 -5.42 5.02 -7.30
CA ALA A 70 -4.10 5.53 -7.66
C ALA A 70 -2.96 4.76 -6.99
N GLU A 71 -3.22 4.19 -5.82
CA GLU A 71 -2.24 3.40 -5.06
C GLU A 71 -2.37 1.88 -5.31
N PHE A 72 -3.31 1.43 -6.16
CA PHE A 72 -3.57 0.01 -6.39
C PHE A 72 -2.67 -0.60 -7.48
N ILE A 73 -1.96 -1.68 -7.12
CA ILE A 73 -1.13 -2.58 -7.95
C ILE A 73 0.05 -1.96 -8.74
N ILE A 74 -0.12 -0.88 -9.51
CA ILE A 74 0.97 -0.11 -10.14
C ILE A 74 0.46 1.33 -10.16
N ALA A 75 1.23 2.27 -9.62
CA ALA A 75 0.87 3.70 -9.56
C ALA A 75 0.69 4.30 -10.97
N ALA A 76 -0.45 3.98 -11.59
CA ALA A 76 -0.77 4.34 -12.96
C ALA A 76 -1.35 5.75 -13.04
N ILE A 77 -1.87 6.26 -11.91
CA ILE A 77 -2.53 7.56 -11.83
C ILE A 77 -1.72 8.44 -10.87
N PRO A 78 -1.12 9.53 -11.35
CA PRO A 78 -0.46 10.50 -10.49
C PRO A 78 -1.51 11.21 -9.64
N HIS A 79 -1.45 11.04 -8.32
CA HIS A 79 -2.41 11.64 -7.40
C HIS A 79 -2.01 13.07 -7.00
N GLU A 80 -0.76 13.46 -7.20
CA GLU A 80 -0.24 14.78 -6.84
C GLU A 80 -0.98 15.95 -7.53
N PRO A 81 -1.27 15.90 -8.86
CA PRO A 81 -2.04 16.97 -9.52
C PRO A 81 -3.48 17.08 -8.98
N ILE A 82 -4.05 15.97 -8.50
CA ILE A 82 -5.40 15.95 -7.90
C ILE A 82 -5.37 16.71 -6.57
N LEU A 83 -4.35 16.51 -5.73
CA LEU A 83 -4.17 17.26 -4.49
C LEU A 83 -4.07 18.76 -4.75
N LEU A 84 -3.30 19.16 -5.77
CA LEU A 84 -3.15 20.56 -6.18
C LEU A 84 -4.45 21.18 -6.68
N TYR A 85 -5.27 20.42 -7.42
CA TYR A 85 -6.59 20.88 -7.87
C TYR A 85 -7.54 21.10 -6.68
N PHE A 86 -7.62 20.15 -5.75
CA PHE A 86 -8.50 20.26 -4.58
C PHE A 86 -8.06 21.34 -3.59
N ALA A 87 -6.77 21.73 -3.59
CA ALA A 87 -6.24 22.83 -2.78
C ALA A 87 -6.88 24.20 -3.08
N LYS A 88 -7.53 24.33 -4.24
CA LYS A 88 -8.31 25.53 -4.60
C LYS A 88 -9.61 25.67 -3.81
N PHE A 89 -10.15 24.56 -3.30
CA PHE A 89 -11.49 24.49 -2.73
C PHE A 89 -11.49 24.16 -1.23
N TYR A 90 -10.49 23.42 -0.75
CA TYR A 90 -10.44 22.92 0.63
C TYR A 90 -9.16 23.34 1.37
N SER A 91 -9.17 23.23 2.69
CA SER A 91 -7.97 23.46 3.49
C SER A 91 -6.94 22.33 3.26
N PRO A 92 -5.62 22.62 3.30
CA PRO A 92 -4.59 21.62 3.10
C PRO A 92 -4.68 20.44 4.09
N LEU A 93 -5.13 20.70 5.31
CA LEU A 93 -5.31 19.68 6.35
C LEU A 93 -6.44 18.70 6.00
N ILE A 94 -7.59 19.18 5.52
CA ILE A 94 -8.70 18.31 5.10
C ILE A 94 -8.27 17.43 3.92
N ILE A 95 -7.58 18.03 2.94
CA ILE A 95 -7.08 17.30 1.77
C ILE A 95 -6.13 16.19 2.21
N ALA A 96 -5.15 16.51 3.07
CA ALA A 96 -4.20 15.53 3.57
C ALA A 96 -4.88 14.37 4.30
N LEU A 97 -5.85 14.65 5.18
CA LEU A 97 -6.56 13.63 5.95
C LEU A 97 -7.46 12.74 5.07
N VAL A 98 -8.19 13.32 4.12
CA VAL A 98 -9.06 12.56 3.21
C VAL A 98 -8.23 11.70 2.26
N SER A 99 -7.15 12.26 1.71
CA SER A 99 -6.25 11.53 0.82
C SER A 99 -5.53 10.40 1.55
N VAL A 100 -4.99 10.64 2.76
CA VAL A 100 -4.32 9.58 3.52
C VAL A 100 -5.31 8.50 3.97
N ALA A 101 -6.57 8.83 4.26
CA ALA A 101 -7.58 7.82 4.56
C ALA A 101 -7.80 6.87 3.36
N GLY A 102 -7.91 7.41 2.14
CA GLY A 102 -8.02 6.62 0.91
C GLY A 102 -6.77 5.77 0.67
N THR A 103 -5.58 6.35 0.86
CA THR A 103 -4.30 5.64 0.76
C THR A 103 -4.19 4.52 1.80
N LEU A 104 -4.56 4.74 3.07
CA LEU A 104 -4.48 3.72 4.11
C LEU A 104 -5.41 2.53 3.82
N LEU A 105 -6.60 2.80 3.30
CA LEU A 105 -7.51 1.74 2.88
C LEU A 105 -6.91 0.94 1.73
N ALA A 106 -6.37 1.60 0.71
CA ALA A 106 -5.70 0.95 -0.41
C ALA A 106 -4.49 0.13 0.04
N GLU A 107 -3.68 0.65 0.97
CA GLU A 107 -2.50 -0.03 1.49
C GLU A 107 -2.85 -1.24 2.36
N ALA A 108 -3.94 -1.16 3.13
CA ALA A 108 -4.45 -2.30 3.88
C ALA A 108 -4.93 -3.42 2.92
N THR A 109 -5.71 -3.07 1.90
CA THR A 109 -6.18 -4.01 0.87
C THR A 109 -5.02 -4.59 0.04
N ASN A 110 -4.05 -3.77 -0.34
CA ASN A 110 -2.85 -4.23 -1.03
C ASN A 110 -2.06 -5.21 -0.17
N TYR A 111 -1.91 -4.93 1.12
CA TYR A 111 -1.17 -5.79 2.04
C TYR A 111 -1.84 -7.17 2.17
N THR A 112 -3.15 -7.22 2.37
CA THR A 112 -3.91 -8.48 2.48
C THR A 112 -3.85 -9.28 1.18
N SER A 113 -4.09 -8.61 0.05
CA SER A 113 -3.98 -9.18 -1.29
C SER A 113 -2.59 -9.74 -1.59
N PHE A 114 -1.53 -8.96 -1.36
CA PHE A 114 -0.15 -9.41 -1.60
C PHE A 114 0.27 -10.52 -0.65
N ASN A 115 -0.14 -10.48 0.62
CA ASN A 115 0.16 -11.53 1.58
C ASN A 115 -0.55 -12.86 1.20
N TYR A 116 -1.74 -12.80 0.60
CA TYR A 116 -2.39 -13.96 0.00
C TYR A 116 -1.58 -14.54 -1.16
N VAL A 117 -1.18 -13.69 -2.11
CA VAL A 117 -0.39 -14.12 -3.28
C VAL A 117 0.98 -14.66 -2.88
N ALA A 118 1.65 -14.03 -1.91
CA ALA A 118 2.98 -14.42 -1.43
C ALA A 118 3.00 -15.81 -0.75
N ASP A 119 1.89 -16.25 -0.18
CA ASP A 119 1.77 -17.58 0.44
C ASP A 119 1.53 -18.71 -0.59
N LEU A 120 1.20 -18.38 -1.85
CA LEU A 120 1.04 -19.36 -2.91
C LEU A 120 2.37 -20.09 -3.18
N LYS A 121 2.28 -21.40 -3.43
CA LYS A 121 3.47 -22.27 -3.66
C LYS A 121 4.39 -21.71 -4.76
N SER A 122 3.83 -21.11 -5.80
CA SER A 122 4.57 -20.53 -6.93
C SER A 122 5.47 -19.35 -6.52
N PHE A 123 5.11 -18.60 -5.47
CA PHE A 123 5.86 -17.43 -5.01
C PHE A 123 6.89 -17.75 -3.92
N LYS A 124 6.82 -18.95 -3.30
CA LYS A 124 7.80 -19.37 -2.27
C LYS A 124 9.23 -19.43 -2.83
N LYS A 125 9.39 -19.92 -4.06
CA LYS A 125 10.70 -20.01 -4.73
C LYS A 125 11.35 -18.64 -4.97
N ILE A 126 10.55 -17.60 -5.23
CA ILE A 126 11.06 -16.22 -5.40
C ILE A 126 11.53 -15.68 -4.05
N ARG A 127 10.78 -15.93 -2.98
CA ARG A 127 11.11 -15.50 -1.62
C ARG A 127 12.41 -16.12 -1.09
N GLU A 128 12.72 -17.35 -1.50
CA GLU A 128 13.93 -18.09 -1.11
C GLU A 128 15.19 -17.65 -1.86
N GLY A 129 15.08 -16.77 -2.86
CA GLY A 129 16.23 -16.26 -3.60
C GLY A 129 17.19 -15.47 -2.71
N LYS A 130 18.51 -15.76 -2.82
CA LYS A 130 19.56 -15.09 -2.03
C LYS A 130 19.52 -13.56 -2.12
N ALA A 131 19.22 -13.01 -3.30
CA ALA A 131 19.09 -11.57 -3.51
C ALA A 131 17.90 -10.99 -2.72
N VAL A 132 16.74 -11.66 -2.78
CA VAL A 132 15.53 -11.25 -2.06
C VAL A 132 15.77 -11.29 -0.55
N GLN A 133 16.37 -12.36 -0.04
CA GLN A 133 16.69 -12.48 1.39
C GLN A 133 17.65 -11.39 1.86
N LYS A 134 18.68 -11.04 1.08
CA LYS A 134 19.58 -9.93 1.41
C LYS A 134 18.84 -8.59 1.48
N THR A 135 17.97 -8.30 0.52
CA THR A 135 17.20 -7.04 0.51
C THR A 135 16.22 -6.99 1.68
N VAL A 136 15.55 -8.10 2.01
CA VAL A 136 14.67 -8.20 3.18
C VAL A 136 15.47 -8.01 4.48
N ALA A 137 16.65 -8.63 4.60
CA ALA A 137 17.52 -8.46 5.76
C ALA A 137 18.00 -7.01 5.93
N LEU A 138 18.31 -6.33 4.82
CA LEU A 138 18.66 -4.91 4.83
C LEU A 138 17.48 -4.03 5.30
N PHE A 139 16.28 -4.27 4.76
CA PHE A 139 15.06 -3.59 5.17
C PHE A 139 14.78 -3.76 6.67
N TYR A 140 15.03 -4.96 7.21
CA TYR A 140 14.81 -5.27 8.62
C TYR A 140 15.73 -4.57 9.61
N ARG A 141 16.80 -3.89 9.14
CA ARG A 141 17.63 -3.07 10.03
C ARG A 141 16.87 -1.88 10.61
N ALA A 142 16.00 -1.26 9.81
CA ALA A 142 15.23 -0.09 10.23
C ALA A 142 13.92 0.03 9.41
N PRO A 143 13.00 -0.95 9.50
CA PRO A 143 11.86 -1.04 8.59
C PRO A 143 10.92 0.17 8.71
N PHE A 144 10.66 0.64 9.93
CA PHE A 144 9.79 1.80 10.16
C PHE A 144 10.38 3.09 9.56
N VAL A 145 11.68 3.33 9.77
CA VAL A 145 12.38 4.51 9.24
C VAL A 145 12.46 4.45 7.72
N ALA A 146 12.76 3.27 7.17
CA ALA A 146 12.77 3.05 5.72
C ALA A 146 11.42 3.41 5.10
N LEU A 147 10.32 2.98 5.71
CA LEU A 147 8.97 3.32 5.26
C LEU A 147 8.65 4.80 5.42
N LEU A 148 9.09 5.44 6.51
CA LEU A 148 8.88 6.88 6.72
C LEU A 148 9.55 7.70 5.61
N VAL A 149 10.83 7.44 5.36
CA VAL A 149 11.62 8.14 4.34
C VAL A 149 11.07 7.85 2.95
N ALA A 150 10.78 6.59 2.63
CA ALA A 150 10.24 6.20 1.34
C ALA A 150 8.85 6.79 1.06
N GLY A 151 7.99 6.87 2.08
CA GLY A 151 6.64 7.44 1.93
C GLY A 151 6.63 8.96 1.83
N PHE A 152 7.56 9.63 2.53
CA PHE A 152 7.68 11.08 2.52
C PHE A 152 8.30 11.59 1.21
N THR A 153 9.30 10.86 0.69
CA THR A 153 9.96 11.19 -0.57
C THR A 153 9.10 10.85 -1.79
N PRO A 154 9.29 11.52 -2.94
CA PRO A 154 8.61 11.18 -4.20
C PRO A 154 9.12 9.86 -4.83
N LEU A 155 9.80 9.00 -4.05
CA LEU A 155 10.31 7.72 -4.53
C LEU A 155 9.17 6.73 -4.78
N PRO A 156 9.32 5.81 -5.76
CA PRO A 156 8.39 4.71 -5.93
C PRO A 156 8.30 3.87 -4.65
N PHE A 157 7.12 3.82 -4.06
CA PHE A 157 6.88 3.11 -2.80
C PHE A 157 6.60 1.61 -3.00
N TYR A 158 6.29 1.22 -4.23
CA TYR A 158 6.00 -0.17 -4.63
C TYR A 158 7.04 -1.18 -4.13
N PRO A 159 8.38 -0.99 -4.28
CA PRO A 159 9.37 -1.93 -3.77
C PRO A 159 9.25 -2.18 -2.27
N PHE A 160 8.93 -1.14 -1.48
CA PHE A 160 8.75 -1.25 -0.04
C PHE A 160 7.51 -2.05 0.33
N ARG A 161 6.43 -1.98 -0.47
CA ARG A 161 5.24 -2.84 -0.31
C ARG A 161 5.61 -4.33 -0.37
N PHE A 162 6.48 -4.72 -1.31
CA PHE A 162 6.97 -6.11 -1.37
C PHE A 162 7.81 -6.46 -0.17
N LEU A 163 8.72 -5.59 0.25
CA LEU A 163 9.58 -5.87 1.41
C LEU A 163 8.78 -6.04 2.69
N VAL A 164 7.75 -5.23 2.88
CA VAL A 164 6.79 -5.34 3.98
C VAL A 164 6.10 -6.71 3.98
N VAL A 165 5.59 -7.17 2.84
CA VAL A 165 4.89 -8.46 2.73
C VAL A 165 5.84 -9.66 2.81
N LEU A 166 6.93 -9.65 2.03
CA LEU A 166 7.95 -10.72 2.02
C LEU A 166 8.62 -10.87 3.39
N GLY A 167 8.82 -9.74 4.07
CA GLY A 167 9.33 -9.68 5.42
C GLY A 167 8.31 -10.10 6.47
N ARG A 168 7.00 -10.05 6.19
CA ARG A 168 5.91 -10.18 7.19
C ARG A 168 5.95 -9.10 8.26
N TYR A 169 6.17 -7.86 7.85
CA TYR A 169 6.17 -6.71 8.74
C TYR A 169 4.74 -6.42 9.22
N PRO A 170 4.49 -6.18 10.53
CA PRO A 170 3.14 -6.08 11.09
C PRO A 170 2.34 -4.93 10.49
N LEU A 171 1.12 -5.25 10.03
CA LEU A 171 0.21 -4.32 9.34
C LEU A 171 -0.03 -3.00 10.11
N PRO A 172 -0.28 -2.97 11.43
CA PRO A 172 -0.51 -1.70 12.13
C PRO A 172 0.70 -0.77 12.09
N LYS A 173 1.93 -1.31 12.20
CA LYS A 173 3.16 -0.50 12.13
C LYS A 173 3.40 0.00 10.71
N TYR A 174 3.07 -0.82 9.71
CA TYR A 174 3.10 -0.42 8.30
C TYR A 174 2.16 0.76 8.04
N LEU A 175 0.88 0.63 8.41
CA LEU A 175 -0.12 1.68 8.22
C LEU A 175 0.24 2.95 8.99
N LEU A 176 0.80 2.82 10.20
CA LEU A 176 1.28 3.99 10.94
C LEU A 176 2.42 4.70 10.22
N ALA A 177 3.39 3.96 9.67
CA ALA A 177 4.48 4.56 8.89
C ALA A 177 3.96 5.26 7.63
N VAL A 178 2.99 4.65 6.93
CA VAL A 178 2.32 5.27 5.78
C VAL A 178 1.60 6.54 6.21
N PHE A 179 0.82 6.51 7.28
CA PHE A 179 0.12 7.68 7.80
C PHE A 179 1.09 8.83 8.12
N LEU A 180 2.13 8.55 8.91
CA LEU A 180 3.09 9.56 9.36
C LEU A 180 3.97 10.13 8.23
N SER A 181 4.18 9.38 7.15
CA SER A 181 4.98 9.84 6.01
C SER A 181 4.14 10.53 4.94
N ARG A 182 2.97 9.99 4.63
CA ARG A 182 2.09 10.49 3.56
C ARG A 182 1.29 11.71 3.98
N THR A 183 0.83 11.78 5.23
CA THR A 183 0.08 12.95 5.73
C THR A 183 0.89 14.25 5.57
N PRO A 184 2.13 14.36 6.07
CA PRO A 184 2.89 15.59 5.89
C PRO A 184 3.21 15.86 4.42
N ARG A 185 3.52 14.84 3.61
CA ARG A 185 3.73 15.02 2.16
C ARG A 185 2.48 15.60 1.48
N PHE A 186 1.32 15.01 1.71
CA PHE A 186 0.06 15.47 1.11
C PHE A 186 -0.32 16.86 1.61
N PHE A 187 -0.08 17.15 2.89
CA PHE A 187 -0.26 18.48 3.45
C PHE A 187 0.64 19.51 2.76
N LEU A 188 1.93 19.22 2.59
CA LEU A 188 2.88 20.12 1.92
C LEU A 188 2.49 20.37 0.45
N ILE A 189 2.06 19.33 -0.28
CA ILE A 189 1.59 19.46 -1.66
C ILE A 189 0.33 20.34 -1.72
N ALA A 190 -0.66 20.07 -0.84
CA ALA A 190 -1.88 20.85 -0.81
C ALA A 190 -1.63 22.30 -0.34
N LEU A 191 -0.70 22.52 0.58
CA LEU A 191 -0.27 23.84 1.00
C LEU A 191 0.37 24.61 -0.16
N PHE A 192 1.26 23.94 -0.91
CA PHE A 192 1.88 24.51 -2.11
C PHE A 192 0.82 24.89 -3.16
N GLY A 193 -0.15 24.02 -3.44
CA GLY A 193 -1.25 24.31 -4.36
C GLY A 193 -2.21 25.41 -3.88
N LYS A 194 -2.26 25.67 -2.58
CA LYS A 194 -3.04 26.78 -2.01
C LYS A 194 -2.31 28.12 -2.10
N ILE A 195 -0.99 28.11 -1.92
CA ILE A 195 -0.14 29.31 -2.03
C ILE A 195 0.03 29.70 -3.50
N ILE A 196 0.30 28.73 -4.37
CA ILE A 196 0.52 28.94 -5.80
C ILE A 196 -0.77 28.63 -6.54
N LYS A 197 -1.43 29.67 -7.06
CA LYS A 197 -2.63 29.51 -7.88
C LYS A 197 -2.26 28.99 -9.28
N ILE A 198 -2.10 27.68 -9.40
CA ILE A 198 -1.77 27.02 -10.67
C ILE A 198 -3.01 27.02 -11.58
N PRO A 199 -2.92 27.48 -12.85
CA PRO A 199 -4.04 27.42 -13.79
C PRO A 199 -4.45 25.98 -14.11
N ASP A 200 -5.73 25.75 -14.38
CA ASP A 200 -6.27 24.39 -14.62
C ASP A 200 -5.63 23.71 -15.83
N SER A 201 -5.29 24.49 -16.87
CA SER A 201 -4.60 24.00 -18.06
C SER A 201 -3.22 23.41 -17.73
N LEU A 202 -2.48 24.03 -16.80
CA LEU A 202 -1.15 23.55 -16.42
C LEU A 202 -1.24 22.30 -15.54
N LEU A 203 -2.26 22.19 -14.67
CA LEU A 203 -2.54 20.97 -13.92
C LEU A 203 -2.92 19.81 -14.84
N ALA A 204 -3.74 20.06 -15.87
CA ALA A 204 -4.11 19.06 -16.87
C ALA A 204 -2.88 18.61 -17.67
N LEU A 205 -2.01 19.54 -18.07
CA LEU A 205 -0.76 19.22 -18.77
C LEU A 205 0.18 18.39 -17.90
N LEU A 206 0.34 18.75 -16.62
CA LEU A 206 1.15 18.01 -15.65
C LEU A 206 0.61 16.58 -15.46
N PHE A 207 -0.71 16.43 -15.29
CA PHE A 207 -1.36 15.14 -15.15
C PHE A 207 -1.14 14.26 -16.39
N LEU A 208 -1.33 14.83 -17.59
CA LEU A 208 -1.08 14.14 -18.86
C LEU A 208 0.39 13.74 -19.02
N PHE A 209 1.32 14.65 -18.70
CA PHE A 209 2.75 14.39 -18.76
C PHE A 209 3.16 13.24 -17.85
N LEU A 210 2.68 13.21 -16.61
CA LEU A 210 2.98 12.15 -15.65
C LEU A 210 2.41 10.79 -16.09
N ILE A 211 1.20 10.76 -16.66
CA ILE A 211 0.66 9.55 -17.27
C ILE A 211 1.53 9.08 -18.43
N LEU A 212 1.94 10.01 -19.31
CA LEU A 212 2.79 9.67 -20.46
C LEU A 212 4.12 9.06 -19.99
N VAL A 213 4.79 9.69 -19.02
CA VAL A 213 6.05 9.19 -18.45
C VAL A 213 5.85 7.84 -17.76
N GLY A 214 4.73 7.59 -17.09
CA GLY A 214 4.43 6.30 -16.48
C GLY A 214 4.21 5.17 -17.49
N VAL A 215 3.55 5.48 -18.62
CA VAL A 215 3.20 4.50 -19.67
C VAL A 215 4.31 4.30 -20.70
N PHE A 216 5.17 5.30 -20.90
CA PHE A 216 6.19 5.30 -21.96
C PHE A 216 7.25 4.18 -21.81
N PRO A 217 7.84 3.91 -20.62
CA PRO A 217 8.83 2.84 -20.46
C PRO A 217 8.29 1.41 -20.76
N PRO A 218 7.11 0.98 -20.25
CA PRO A 218 6.58 -0.34 -20.60
C PRO A 218 6.11 -0.43 -22.06
N LEU A 219 5.63 0.67 -22.66
CA LEU A 219 5.23 0.70 -24.07
C LEU A 219 6.45 0.63 -25.00
N TRP A 220 7.49 1.42 -24.73
CA TRP A 220 8.74 1.46 -25.49
C TRP A 220 9.49 0.13 -25.45
N SER A 221 9.56 -0.51 -24.28
CA SER A 221 10.20 -1.83 -24.15
C SER A 221 9.46 -2.94 -24.90
N ARG A 222 8.11 -2.87 -24.99
CA ARG A 222 7.30 -3.79 -25.79
C ARG A 222 7.45 -3.52 -27.30
N LEU A 223 7.45 -2.26 -27.71
CA LEU A 223 7.66 -1.86 -29.11
C LEU A 223 9.05 -2.26 -29.61
N ARG A 224 10.10 -2.02 -28.80
CA ARG A 224 11.49 -2.42 -29.12
C ARG A 224 11.65 -3.94 -29.24
N LYS A 225 10.98 -4.73 -28.38
CA LYS A 225 10.98 -6.20 -28.50
C LYS A 225 10.25 -6.68 -29.75
N LYS A 226 9.17 -6.01 -30.17
CA LYS A 226 8.45 -6.33 -31.41
C LYS A 226 9.30 -6.01 -32.64
N PHE A 227 10.03 -4.89 -32.63
CA PHE A 227 10.93 -4.49 -33.71
C PHE A 227 12.14 -5.45 -33.86
N LYS A 228 12.68 -5.96 -32.75
CA LYS A 228 13.81 -6.91 -32.75
C LYS A 228 13.42 -8.36 -33.08
N ARG A 229 12.11 -8.67 -33.23
CA ARG A 229 11.60 -10.00 -33.62
C ARG A 229 11.27 -10.10 -35.11
N ASN A 230 11.28 -8.96 -35.82
CA ASN A 230 10.99 -8.85 -37.26
C ASN A 230 12.24 -8.54 -38.11
N ASN A 231 13.41 -8.43 -37.48
CA ASN A 231 14.74 -8.47 -38.11
C ASN A 231 15.47 -9.73 -37.63
#